data_AF-H8Z9V5-F1
#
_entry.id   AF-H8Z9V5-F1
#
_cell.length_a   1.000
_cell.length_b   1.000
_cell.length_c   1.000
_cell.angle_alpha   90.00
_cell.angle_beta   90.00
_cell.angle_gamma   90.00
#
_symmetry.space_group_name_H-M   'P 1'
#
loop_
_entity.id
_entity.type
_entity.pdbx_description
1 polymer ?
#
loop_
_entity_poly.entity_id
_entity_poly.type
_entity_poly.pdbx_seq_one_letter_code
_entity_poly.pdbx_strand_id
1 'polypeptide(L)' 'MLSKSIRAVKNAKSLETSCNKTYSGAIRIDRRLNSFVNETIVRGESIRYIILSEEEFTRVLDAEKTEEG' A
#
# COMPACT_ATOMS: atom_id res chain seq x y z
N MET A 1 3.30 14.55 4.60
CA MET A 1 1.98 13.99 4.97
C MET A 1 1.77 12.59 4.35
N LEU A 2 1.89 12.39 3.03
CA LEU A 2 1.72 11.07 2.36
C LEU A 2 2.58 9.90 2.88
N SER A 3 3.80 10.14 3.40
CA SER A 3 4.69 9.08 3.88
C SER A 3 4.25 8.43 5.21
N LYS A 4 3.25 8.99 5.90
CA LYS A 4 2.69 8.45 7.13
C LYS A 4 1.50 7.53 6.84
N SER A 5 0.59 7.93 5.95
CA SER A 5 -0.60 7.16 5.56
C SER A 5 -0.24 5.79 4.95
N ILE A 6 0.87 5.72 4.20
CA ILE A 6 1.43 4.45 3.69
C ILE A 6 1.82 3.47 4.80
N ARG A 7 2.22 3.94 5.99
CA ARG A 7 2.61 3.06 7.11
C ARG A 7 1.41 2.34 7.73
N ALA A 8 0.23 2.94 7.63
CA ALA A 8 -1.00 2.35 8.15
C ALA A 8 -1.57 1.28 7.21
N VAL A 9 -1.10 1.24 5.95
CA VAL A 9 -1.45 0.18 5.00
C VAL A 9 -0.71 -1.11 5.37
N LYS A 10 -1.42 -2.04 5.98
CA LYS A 10 -0.96 -3.39 6.32
C LYS A 10 -1.22 -4.37 5.19
N ASN A 11 -2.30 -4.18 4.43
CA ASN A 11 -2.68 -5.06 3.33
C ASN A 11 -3.33 -4.31 2.17
N ALA A 12 -2.70 -4.31 0.99
CA ALA A 12 -3.33 -3.83 -0.23
C ALA A 12 -3.96 -4.97 -1.03
N LYS A 13 -5.02 -4.67 -1.78
CA LYS A 13 -5.79 -5.65 -2.57
C LYS A 13 -5.08 -6.00 -3.88
N SER A 14 -4.57 -4.98 -4.56
CA SER A 14 -3.81 -5.11 -5.80
C SER A 14 -2.93 -3.89 -6.03
N LEU A 15 -1.95 -4.04 -6.93
CA LEU A 15 -1.15 -2.94 -7.44
C LEU A 15 -0.92 -3.11 -8.94
N GLU A 16 -0.77 -1.99 -9.63
CA GLU A 16 -0.35 -1.95 -11.02
C GLU A 16 1.00 -1.25 -11.13
N THR A 17 1.87 -1.82 -11.95
CA THR A 17 3.19 -1.25 -12.25
C THR A 17 3.14 -0.33 -13.48
N SER A 18 4.16 0.50 -13.65
CA SER A 18 4.31 1.41 -14.80
C SER A 18 4.34 0.69 -16.15
N CYS A 19 4.68 -0.60 -16.17
CA CYS A 19 4.63 -1.47 -17.34
C CYS A 19 3.29 -2.21 -17.52
N ASN A 20 2.22 -1.77 -16.84
CA ASN A 20 0.86 -2.35 -16.89
C ASN A 20 0.78 -3.80 -16.37
N LYS A 21 1.77 -4.26 -15.60
CA LYS A 21 1.68 -5.56 -14.91
C LYS A 21 0.93 -5.39 -13.60
N THR A 22 -0.11 -6.20 -13.43
CA THR A 22 -0.97 -6.20 -12.23
C THR A 22 -0.60 -7.36 -11.30
N TYR A 23 -0.51 -7.06 -10.01
CA TYR A 23 -0.34 -8.03 -8.95
C TYR A 23 -1.53 -7.92 -7.99
N SER A 24 -2.09 -9.06 -7.60
CA SER A 24 -3.27 -9.15 -6.74
C SER A 24 -3.04 -10.14 -5.62
N GLY A 25 -3.63 -9.92 -4.45
CA GLY A 25 -3.52 -10.81 -3.29
C GLY A 25 -3.18 -10.06 -2.01
N ALA A 26 -2.59 -10.75 -1.04
CA ALA A 26 -2.10 -10.12 0.18
C ALA A 26 -0.78 -9.38 -0.12
N ILE A 27 -0.81 -8.05 -0.11
CA ILE A 27 0.31 -7.19 -0.48
C ILE A 27 0.78 -6.43 0.76
N ARG A 28 2.02 -6.66 1.17
CA ARG A 28 2.67 -5.87 2.22
C ARG A 28 3.51 -4.77 1.61
N ILE A 29 3.52 -3.59 2.22
CA ILE A 29 4.21 -2.41 1.69
C ILE A 29 5.21 -1.90 2.73
N ASP A 30 6.44 -1.61 2.33
CA ASP A 30 7.45 -0.98 3.19
C ASP A 30 7.44 0.56 3.09
N ARG A 31 8.32 1.20 3.87
CA ARG A 31 8.44 2.67 3.90
C ARG A 31 8.96 3.29 2.60
N ARG A 32 9.55 2.49 1.72
CA ARG A 32 10.06 2.89 0.41
C ARG A 32 9.07 2.54 -0.71
N LEU A 33 7.84 2.19 -0.36
CA LEU A 33 6.81 1.71 -1.29
C LEU A 33 7.18 0.42 -2.01
N ASN A 34 8.17 -0.34 -1.54
CA ASN A 34 8.36 -1.69 -2.07
C ASN A 34 7.22 -2.58 -1.60
N SER A 35 6.66 -3.32 -2.54
CA SER A 35 5.53 -4.20 -2.32
C SER A 35 5.97 -5.65 -2.40
N PHE A 36 5.61 -6.41 -1.37
CA PHE A 36 5.88 -7.83 -1.26
C PHE A 36 4.59 -8.58 -1.56
N VAL A 37 4.57 -9.27 -2.70
CA VAL A 37 3.42 -10.05 -3.17
C VAL A 37 3.88 -11.49 -3.29
N ASN A 38 3.41 -12.35 -2.37
CA ASN A 38 3.92 -13.72 -2.22
C ASN A 38 5.47 -13.72 -2.10
N GLU A 39 6.17 -14.38 -3.02
CA GLU A 39 7.64 -14.44 -3.09
C GLU A 39 8.26 -13.38 -4.01
N THR A 40 7.45 -12.48 -4.57
CA THR A 40 7.91 -11.42 -5.49
C THR A 40 8.01 -10.08 -4.79
N ILE A 41 9.12 -9.37 -5.04
CA ILE A 41 9.31 -7.99 -4.62
C ILE A 41 9.09 -7.07 -5.82
N VAL A 42 8.14 -6.15 -5.70
CA VAL A 42 7.89 -5.07 -6.66
C VAL A 42 8.47 -3.78 -6.10
N ARG A 43 9.39 -3.16 -6.82
CA ARG A 43 10.04 -1.91 -6.35
C ARG A 43 9.07 -0.74 -6.39
N GLY A 44 9.09 0.09 -5.36
CA GLY A 44 8.17 1.24 -5.25
C GLY A 44 8.24 2.20 -6.45
N GLU A 45 9.44 2.41 -7.01
CA GLU A 45 9.66 3.22 -8.21
C GLU A 45 8.93 2.72 -9.46
N SER A 46 8.58 1.44 -9.50
CA SER A 46 7.87 0.81 -10.61
C SER A 46 6.36 0.78 -10.43
N ILE A 47 5.84 1.17 -9.25
CA ILE A 47 4.41 1.11 -8.95
C ILE A 47 3.75 2.38 -9.46
N ARG A 48 2.67 2.21 -10.24
CA ARG A 48 1.85 3.32 -10.72
C ARG A 48 0.77 3.69 -9.70
N TYR A 49 0.03 2.70 -9.22
CA TYR A 49 -0.99 2.88 -8.19
C TYR A 49 -1.21 1.59 -7.39
N ILE A 50 -1.81 1.76 -6.21
CA ILE A 50 -2.17 0.68 -5.29
C ILE A 50 -3.66 0.80 -4.99
N ILE A 51 -4.37 -0.33 -5.01
CA ILE A 51 -5.78 -0.40 -4.66
C ILE A 51 -5.90 -0.97 -3.25
N LEU A 52 -6.59 -0.22 -2.39
CA LEU A 52 -6.92 -0.64 -1.03
C LEU A 52 -8.35 -1.17 -0.97
N SER A 53 -8.64 -2.04 0.00
CA SER A 53 -10.02 -2.30 0.39
C SER A 53 -10.57 -1.11 1.17
N GLU A 54 -11.90 -0.98 1.22
CA GLU A 54 -12.58 0.05 2.00
C GLU A 54 -12.26 -0.06 3.51
N GLU A 55 -12.15 -1.29 4.01
CA GLU A 55 -11.71 -1.58 5.39
C GLU A 55 -10.32 -1.03 5.68
N GLU A 56 -9.38 -1.25 4.76
CA GLU A 56 -8.00 -0.79 4.95
C GLU A 56 -7.90 0.73 4.79
N PHE A 57 -8.66 1.30 3.86
CA PHE A 57 -8.77 2.75 3.73
C PHE A 57 -9.29 3.40 5.02
N THR A 58 -10.32 2.81 5.64
CA THR A 58 -10.88 3.30 6.91
C THR A 58 -9.85 3.23 8.02
N ARG A 59 -9.08 2.14 8.13
CA ARG A 59 -7.97 2.02 9.10
C ARG A 59 -6.89 3.08 8.92
N VAL A 60 -6.53 3.40 7.68
CA VAL A 60 -5.56 4.46 7.39
C VAL A 60 -6.09 5.80 7.88
N LEU A 61 -7.36 6.11 7.63
CA LEU A 61 -7.99 7.36 8.08
C LEU A 61 -8.08 7.45 9.62
N ASP A 62 -8.41 6.35 10.30
CA ASP A 62 -8.50 6.34 11.77
C ASP A 62 -7.14 6.40 12.45
N ALA A 63 -6.11 5.81 11.83
CA ALA A 63 -4.73 5.93 12.30
C ALA A 63 -4.23 7.38 12.26
N GLU A 64 -4.68 8.18 11.29
CA GLU A 64 -4.32 9.60 11.23
C GLU A 64 -5.01 10.44 12.33
N LYS A 65 -6.24 10.09 12.72
CA LYS A 65 -7.00 10.81 13.77
C LYS A 65 -6.47 10.58 15.18
N THR A 66 -5.87 9.43 15.45
CA THR A 66 -5.45 9.06 16.82
C THR A 66 -4.17 9.79 17.26
N GLU A 67 -3.41 10.38 16.33
CA GLU A 67 -2.15 11.08 16.63
C GLU A 67 -2.30 12.62 16.71
N GLU A 68 -3.50 13.18 16.48
CA GLU A 68 -3.77 14.62 16.61
C GLU A 68 -4.34 15.02 17.99
N GLY A 69 -4.50 14.06 18.91
CA GLY A 69 -5.00 14.25 20.27
C GLY A 69 -3.92 14.29 21.35
#